data_AF-A0AAN6N088-F1
#
_entry.id   AF-A0AAN6N088-F1
#
_cell.length_a   1.000
_cell.length_b   1.000
_cell.length_c   1.000
_cell.angle_alpha   90.00
_cell.angle_beta   90.00
_cell.angle_gamma   90.00
#
_symmetry.space_group_name_H-M   'P 1'
#
loop_
_entity.id
_entity.type
_entity.pdbx_description
1 polymer ?
#
loop_
_entity_poly.entity_id
_entity_poly.type
_entity_poly.pdbx_seq_one_letter_code
_entity_poly.pdbx_strand_id
1 'polypeptide(L)'
;YSRESTAKRVALINFSNAVSGAFRGLFAYGIQAMGARRGLEAWRWLFIIEGAVSLALCGGCLWSFPNKPETAWFLNEEEKALMRLRKQRDAVYKGNDKFEWKWVVLALSDPFIYVASIAFFTSSVA
;
A
#
# COMPACT_ATOMS: atom_id res chain seq x y z
N TYR A 1 -18.06 -5.13 -2.44
CA TYR A 1 -17.57 -4.86 -1.05
C TYR A 1 -18.53 -3.98 -0.24
N SER A 2 -18.62 -4.18 1.08
CA SER A 2 -19.36 -3.26 1.98
C SER A 2 -18.55 -1.96 2.17
N ARG A 3 -19.22 -0.80 2.21
CA ARG A 3 -18.58 0.51 2.40
C ARG A 3 -17.76 0.53 3.70
N GLU A 4 -18.24 -0.14 4.74
CA GLU A 4 -17.58 -0.22 6.04
C GLU A 4 -16.26 -1.01 6.01
N SER A 5 -16.22 -2.15 5.31
CA SER A 5 -14.98 -2.93 5.16
C SER A 5 -13.90 -2.20 4.36
N THR A 6 -14.32 -1.34 3.43
CA THR A 6 -13.41 -0.53 2.61
C THR A 6 -12.82 0.60 3.44
N ALA A 7 -13.67 1.32 4.19
CA ALA A 7 -13.23 2.40 5.07
C ALA A 7 -12.24 1.90 6.15
N LYS A 8 -12.51 0.75 6.78
CA LYS A 8 -11.59 0.16 7.77
C LYS A 8 -10.21 -0.13 7.18
N ARG A 9 -10.14 -0.67 5.96
CA ARG A 9 -8.86 -0.96 5.29
C ARG A 9 -8.08 0.32 4.98
N VAL A 10 -8.76 1.36 4.49
CA VAL A 10 -8.14 2.66 4.21
C VAL A 10 -7.65 3.32 5.49
N ALA A 11 -8.42 3.25 6.57
CA ALA A 11 -8.03 3.78 7.88
C ALA A 11 -6.78 3.08 8.44
N LEU A 12 -6.71 1.75 8.35
CA LEU A 12 -5.55 0.97 8.78
C LEU A 12 -4.28 1.38 8.02
N ILE A 13 -4.37 1.52 6.68
CA ILE A 13 -3.24 1.94 5.84
C ILE A 13 -2.78 3.35 6.21
N ASN A 14 -3.72 4.28 6.40
CA ASN A 14 -3.39 5.65 6.81
C ASN A 14 -2.74 5.70 8.19
N PHE A 15 -3.24 4.90 9.14
CA PHE A 15 -2.63 4.79 10.45
C PHE A 15 -1.19 4.26 10.36
N SER A 16 -0.95 3.20 9.59
CA SER A 16 0.40 2.67 9.36
C SER A 16 1.34 3.71 8.74
N ASN A 17 0.86 4.51 7.79
CA ASN A 17 1.66 5.60 7.20
C ASN A 17 2.01 6.67 8.23
N ALA A 18 1.04 7.12 9.04
CA ALA A 18 1.27 8.11 10.09
C ALA A 18 2.29 7.61 11.14
N VAL A 19 2.13 6.36 11.56
CA VAL A 19 3.03 5.69 12.50
C VAL A 19 4.45 5.58 11.93
N SER A 20 4.59 5.13 10.68
CA SER A 20 5.89 5.06 10.00
C SER A 20 6.58 6.42 9.90
N GLY A 21 5.81 7.49 9.68
CA GLY A 21 6.33 8.86 9.67
C GLY A 21 6.89 9.27 11.02
N ALA A 22 6.18 8.99 12.12
CA ALA A 22 6.63 9.30 13.48
C ALA A 22 7.93 8.54 13.86
N PHE A 23 8.03 7.27 13.48
CA PHE A 23 9.21 6.45 13.78
C PHE A 23 10.42 6.80 12.91
N ARG A 24 10.23 7.24 11.67
CA ARG A 24 11.35 7.62 10.78
C ARG A 24 12.24 8.72 11.37
N GLY A 25 11.65 9.72 12.02
CA GLY A 25 12.40 10.79 12.69
C GLY A 25 13.22 10.29 13.88
N LEU A 26 12.64 9.41 14.70
CA LEU A 26 13.33 8.81 15.84
C LEU A 26 14.51 7.92 15.39
N PHE A 27 14.32 7.12 14.35
CA PHE A 27 15.39 6.32 13.76
C PHE A 27 16.52 7.19 13.20
N ALA A 28 16.19 8.28 12.51
CA ALA A 28 17.19 9.21 11.99
C ALA A 28 18.00 9.87 13.11
N TYR A 29 17.36 10.23 14.22
CA TYR A 29 18.05 10.78 15.39
C TYR A 29 18.97 9.74 16.05
N GLY A 30 18.48 8.51 16.26
CA GLY A 30 19.27 7.43 16.85
C GLY A 30 20.51 7.06 16.02
N ILE A 31 20.42 7.11 14.68
CA ILE A 31 21.56 6.85 13.79
C ILE A 31 22.54 8.01 13.78
N GLN A 32 22.07 9.26 13.82
CA GLN A 32 22.94 10.43 13.98
C GLN A 32 23.70 10.41 15.32
N ALA A 33 23.05 9.96 16.40
CA ALA A 33 23.67 9.84 17.72
C ALA A 33 24.78 8.77 17.78
N MET A 34 24.79 7.78 16.88
CA MET A 34 25.88 6.79 16.77
C MET A 34 27.19 7.37 16.21
N GLY A 35 27.16 8.58 15.64
CA GLY A 35 28.34 9.26 15.09
C GLY A 35 28.97 8.55 13.89
N ALA A 36 30.18 8.98 13.50
CA ALA A 36 30.94 8.33 12.44
C ALA A 36 31.60 7.06 12.98
N ARG A 37 31.01 5.89 12.71
CA ARG A 37 31.59 4.59 13.06
C ARG A 37 32.09 3.88 11.81
N ARG A 38 33.32 3.34 11.88
CA ARG A 38 34.04 2.70 10.76
C ARG A 38 34.36 3.63 9.56
N GLY A 39 34.58 4.93 9.80
CA GLY A 39 34.99 5.88 8.76
C GLY A 39 33.88 6.29 7.78
N LEU A 40 32.63 5.99 8.10
CA LEU A 40 31.45 6.34 7.31
C LEU A 40 30.57 7.30 8.10
N GLU A 41 30.04 8.32 7.44
CA GLU A 41 29.10 9.26 8.05
C GLU A 41 27.76 8.59 8.36
N ALA A 42 27.08 9.09 9.40
CA ALA A 42 25.83 8.54 9.92
C ALA A 42 24.72 8.46 8.84
N TRP A 43 24.66 9.41 7.91
CA TRP A 43 23.67 9.40 6.82
C TRP A 43 23.84 8.21 5.87
N ARG A 44 25.08 7.73 5.65
CA ARG A 44 25.35 6.54 4.81
C ARG A 44 24.87 5.27 5.48
N TRP A 45 25.07 5.18 6.80
CA TRP A 45 24.56 4.07 7.60
C TRP A 45 23.03 3.98 7.59
N LEU A 46 22.34 5.11 7.55
CA LEU A 46 20.88 5.15 7.43
C LEU A 46 20.39 4.47 6.14
N PHE A 47 21.00 4.79 4.99
CA PHE A 47 20.63 4.14 3.72
C PHE A 47 20.96 2.65 3.67
N ILE A 48 22.10 2.24 4.24
CA ILE A 48 22.51 0.84 4.28
C ILE A 48 21.52 0.01 5.11
N ILE A 49 21.11 0.52 6.28
CA ILE A 49 20.17 -0.17 7.18
C ILE A 49 18.78 -0.25 6.54
N GLU A 50 18.26 0.86 6.00
CA GLU A 50 16.96 0.88 5.31
C GLU A 50 16.94 -0.09 4.12
N GLY A 51 18.03 -0.13 3.34
CA GLY A 51 18.18 -1.05 2.21
C GLY A 51 18.23 -2.52 2.64
N ALA A 52 18.98 -2.84 3.70
CA ALA A 52 19.06 -4.19 4.24
C ALA A 52 17.71 -4.69 4.78
N VAL A 53 16.99 -3.84 5.52
CA VAL A 53 15.64 -4.16 6.02
C VAL A 53 14.67 -4.37 4.85
N SER A 54 14.73 -3.51 3.83
CA SER A 54 13.88 -3.63 2.64
C SER A 54 14.14 -4.93 1.87
N LEU A 55 15.40 -5.34 1.72
CA LEU A 55 15.77 -6.61 1.09
C LEU A 55 15.27 -7.82 1.90
N ALA A 56 15.42 -7.78 3.23
CA ALA A 56 14.94 -8.85 4.11
C ALA A 56 13.42 -8.99 4.05
N LEU A 57 12.69 -7.86 4.09
CA LEU A 57 11.23 -7.85 3.94
C LEU A 57 10.79 -8.31 2.55
N CYS A 58 11.49 -7.90 1.49
CA CYS A 58 11.21 -8.36 0.14
C CYS A 58 11.35 -9.88 0.01
N GLY A 59 12.46 -10.45 0.49
CA GLY A 59 12.66 -11.90 0.53
C GLY A 59 11.57 -12.62 1.34
N GLY A 60 11.22 -12.08 2.51
CA GLY A 60 10.14 -12.61 3.34
C GLY A 60 8.76 -12.55 2.66
N CYS A 61 8.44 -11.45 1.98
CA CYS A 61 7.19 -11.30 1.24
C CYS A 61 7.11 -12.27 0.05
N LEU A 62 8.19 -12.44 -0.70
CA LEU A 62 8.23 -13.38 -1.84
C LEU A 62 7.98 -14.83 -1.40
N TRP A 63 8.45 -15.20 -0.20
CA TRP A 63 8.14 -16.52 0.36
C TRP A 63 6.71 -16.57 0.93
N SER A 64 6.33 -15.56 1.71
CA SER A 64 5.12 -15.62 2.52
C SER A 64 3.82 -15.28 1.78
N PHE A 65 3.86 -14.61 0.62
CA PHE A 65 2.66 -14.25 -0.15
C PHE A 65 2.31 -15.30 -1.23
N PRO A 66 1.25 -16.09 -1.02
CA PRO A 66 0.70 -16.96 -2.05
C PRO A 66 -0.03 -16.13 -3.12
N ASN A 67 0.35 -16.33 -4.38
CA ASN A 67 -0.14 -15.59 -5.55
C ASN A 67 -1.66 -15.69 -5.81
N LYS A 68 -2.36 -16.62 -5.15
CA LYS A 68 -3.81 -16.78 -5.28
C LYS A 68 -4.46 -16.93 -3.89
N PRO A 69 -5.67 -16.37 -3.67
CA PRO A 69 -6.43 -16.57 -2.43
C PRO A 69 -6.78 -18.04 -2.19
N GLU A 70 -6.68 -18.88 -3.23
CA GLU A 70 -6.92 -20.33 -3.17
C GLU A 70 -5.70 -21.10 -2.65
N THR A 71 -4.49 -20.58 -2.88
CA THR A 71 -3.22 -21.14 -2.38
C THR A 71 -2.79 -20.53 -1.05
N ALA A 72 -3.65 -19.73 -0.41
CA ALA A 72 -3.35 -19.12 0.88
C ALA A 72 -3.17 -20.18 1.97
N TRP A 73 -1.94 -20.37 2.44
CA TRP A 73 -1.62 -21.33 3.50
C TRP A 73 -2.13 -20.88 4.88
N PHE A 74 -2.43 -19.59 5.04
CA PHE A 74 -2.98 -19.01 6.27
C PHE A 74 -4.51 -19.12 6.40
N LEU A 75 -5.24 -19.45 5.33
CA LEU A 75 -6.72 -19.55 5.38
C LEU A 75 -7.18 -20.99 5.61
N ASN A 76 -8.15 -21.15 6.51
CA ASN A 76 -8.87 -22.41 6.72
C ASN A 76 -9.78 -22.73 5.51
N GLU A 77 -10.21 -23.99 5.33
CA GLU A 77 -11.03 -24.38 4.17
C GLU A 77 -12.35 -23.59 4.07
N GLU A 78 -13.01 -23.33 5.19
CA GLU A 78 -14.23 -22.50 5.23
C GLU A 78 -13.97 -21.05 4.78
N GLU A 79 -12.83 -20.47 5.17
CA GLU A 79 -12.48 -19.11 4.77
C GLU A 79 -12.14 -19.04 3.27
N LYS A 80 -11.51 -20.09 2.72
CA LYS A 80 -11.27 -20.22 1.28
C LYS A 80 -12.58 -20.32 0.51
N ALA A 81 -13.55 -21.07 1.01
CA ALA A 81 -14.89 -21.16 0.41
C ALA A 81 -15.62 -19.81 0.44
N LEU A 82 -15.56 -19.10 1.57
CA LEU A 82 -16.14 -17.76 1.71
C LEU A 82 -15.46 -16.75 0.75
N MET A 83 -14.15 -16.83 0.57
CA MET A 83 -13.40 -15.99 -0.37
C MET A 83 -13.75 -16.29 -1.83
N ARG A 84 -14.00 -17.55 -2.20
CA ARG A 84 -14.48 -17.94 -3.53
C ARG A 84 -15.87 -17.36 -3.81
N LEU A 85 -16.80 -17.48 -2.85
CA LEU A 85 -18.14 -16.90 -2.97
C LEU A 85 -18.09 -15.37 -3.08
N ARG A 86 -17.21 -14.71 -2.31
CA ARG A 86 -16.98 -13.26 -2.42
C ARG A 86 -16.41 -12.88 -3.79
N LYS A 87 -15.43 -13.62 -4.31
CA LYS A 87 -14.83 -13.40 -5.62
C LYS A 87 -15.87 -13.54 -6.75
N GLN A 88 -16.72 -14.56 -6.69
CA GLN A 88 -17.82 -14.74 -7.65
C GLN A 88 -18.84 -13.60 -7.58
N ARG A 89 -19.20 -13.16 -6.37
CA ARG A 89 -20.10 -12.01 -6.19
C ARG A 89 -19.51 -10.70 -6.72
N ASP A 90 -18.22 -10.43 -6.49
CA ASP A 90 -17.57 -9.23 -7.01
C ASP A 90 -17.33 -9.30 -8.54
N ALA A 91 -17.24 -10.50 -9.14
CA ALA A 91 -17.15 -10.66 -10.59
C ALA A 91 -18.41 -10.17 -11.33
N VAL A 92 -19.58 -10.28 -10.70
CA VAL A 92 -20.85 -9.76 -11.26
C VAL A 92 -20.86 -8.23 -11.35
N TYR A 93 -20.21 -7.55 -10.41
CA TYR A 93 -20.16 -6.08 -10.38
C TYR A 93 -19.02 -5.48 -11.22
N LYS A 94 -17.97 -6.25 -11.52
CA LYS A 94 -16.78 -5.74 -12.21
C LYS A 94 -16.85 -5.77 -13.73
N GLY A 95 -17.82 -6.48 -14.34
CA GLY A 95 -17.87 -6.63 -15.79
C GLY A 95 -16.57 -7.24 -16.35
N ASN A 96 -16.44 -7.29 -17.68
CA ASN A 96 -15.23 -7.83 -18.32
C ASN A 96 -14.05 -6.91 -17.97
N ASP A 97 -13.05 -7.42 -17.21
CA ASP A 97 -11.83 -6.73 -16.74
C ASP A 97 -10.85 -6.40 -17.91
N LYS A 98 -11.39 -6.08 -19.09
CA LYS A 98 -10.61 -5.64 -20.25
C LYS A 98 -10.44 -4.14 -20.16
N PHE A 99 -9.19 -3.70 -20.08
CA PHE A 99 -8.83 -2.30 -20.14
C PHE A 99 -9.19 -1.74 -21.52
N GLU A 100 -10.31 -1.01 -21.62
CA GLU A 100 -10.72 -0.35 -22.86
C GLU A 100 -10.38 1.14 -22.78
N TRP A 101 -9.61 1.63 -23.77
CA TRP A 101 -9.18 3.02 -23.87
C TRP A 101 -10.35 4.02 -23.92
N LYS A 102 -11.52 3.56 -24.36
CA LYS A 102 -12.76 4.33 -24.39
C LYS A 102 -13.15 4.89 -23.01
N TRP A 103 -12.99 4.11 -21.95
CA TRP A 103 -13.32 4.55 -20.58
C TRP A 103 -12.33 5.59 -20.05
N VAL A 104 -11.08 5.56 -20.51
CA VAL A 104 -10.06 6.55 -20.16
C VAL A 104 -10.41 7.92 -20.74
N VAL A 105 -10.80 7.95 -22.02
CA VAL A 105 -11.21 9.20 -22.69
C VAL A 105 -12.51 9.74 -22.09
N LEU A 106 -13.43 8.86 -21.70
CA LEU A 106 -14.68 9.24 -21.04
C LEU A 106 -14.41 9.85 -19.65
N ALA A 107 -13.54 9.24 -18.85
CA ALA A 107 -13.17 9.77 -17.53
C ALA A 107 -12.44 11.11 -17.65
N LEU A 108 -11.55 11.28 -18.62
CA LEU A 108 -10.88 12.57 -18.86
C LEU A 108 -11.81 13.68 -19.38
N SER A 109 -13.02 13.34 -19.84
CA SER A 109 -13.99 14.35 -20.28
C SER A 109 -14.96 14.77 -19.16
N ASP A 110 -14.88 14.14 -17.98
CA ASP A 110 -15.79 14.45 -16.88
C ASP A 110 -15.31 15.71 -16.12
N PRO A 111 -16.09 16.80 -16.12
CA PRO A 111 -15.74 18.04 -15.42
C PRO A 111 -15.57 17.85 -13.91
N PHE A 112 -16.21 16.84 -13.30
CA PHE A 112 -16.08 16.55 -11.88
C PHE A 112 -14.67 16.07 -11.52
N ILE A 113 -13.99 15.37 -12.43
CA ILE A 113 -12.61 14.91 -12.23
C ILE A 113 -11.65 16.10 -12.18
N TYR A 114 -11.85 17.11 -13.02
CA TYR A 114 -11.06 18.34 -12.98
C TYR A 114 -11.31 19.16 -11.72
N VAL A 115 -12.57 19.31 -11.30
CA VAL A 115 -12.92 20.01 -10.05
C VAL A 115 -12.29 19.30 -8.85
N ALA A 116 -12.39 17.97 -8.77
CA ALA A 116 -11.75 17.19 -7.71
C ALA A 116 -10.23 17.33 -7.73
N SER A 117 -9.60 17.32 -8.91
CA SER A 117 -8.16 17.50 -9.08
C SER A 117 -7.67 18.87 -8.60
N ILE A 118 -8.40 19.93 -8.95
CA ILE A 118 -8.10 21.31 -8.54
C ILE A 118 -8.31 21.49 -7.02
N ALA A 119 -9.37 20.92 -6.46
CA ALA A 119 -9.63 20.94 -5.03
C ALA A 119 -8.50 20.24 -4.25
N PHE A 120 -8.03 19.08 -4.75
CA PHE A 120 -6.93 18.34 -4.15
C PHE A 120 -5.61 19.10 -4.26
N PHE A 121 -5.33 19.71 -5.42
CA PHE A 121 -4.13 20.54 -5.63
C PHE A 121 -4.10 21.73 -4.68
N THR A 122 -5.21 22.44 -4.53
CA THR A 122 -5.33 23.59 -3.62
C THR A 122 -5.13 23.17 -2.16
N SER A 123 -5.68 22.02 -1.75
CA SER A 123 -5.51 21.50 -0.39
C SER A 123 -4.06 21.09 -0.05
N SER A 124 -3.21 20.87 -1.05
CA SER A 124 -1.80 20.53 -0.84
C SER A 124 -0.88 21.74 -0.78
N VAL A 125 -1.37 22.93 -1.17
CA VAL A 125 -0.61 24.19 -1.21
C VAL A 125 -0.84 25.04 0.05
N ALA A 126 -1.97 24.84 0.74
CA ALA A 126 -2.29 25.45 2.03
C ALA A 126 -1.75 24.60 3.20
#